data_AF-A0A2I6QKJ9-F1
#
_entry.id   AF-A0A2I6QKJ9-F1
#
_cell.length_a   1.000
_cell.length_b   1.000
_cell.length_c   1.000
_cell.angle_alpha   90.00
_cell.angle_beta   90.00
_cell.angle_gamma   90.00
#
_symmetry.space_group_name_H-M   'P 1'
#
loop_
_entity.id
_entity.type
_entity.pdbx_description
1 polymer ?
#
loop_
_entity_poly.entity_id
_entity_poly.type
_entity_poly.pdbx_seq_one_letter_code
_entity_poly.pdbx_strand_id
1 'polypeptide(L)'
;MQSNIRDKVVFASPKNEEERIFVAGACVRKLGIKIPAVLDEFGNSTERAYTGWPDRMYLIDKGGKIALKTRPGPFGFDPEELSAALVKVVPARAASQN
;
A
#
# COMPACT_ATOMS: atom_id res chain seq x y z
N MET A 1 16.05 -10.08 -8.95
CA MET A 1 15.61 -11.48 -8.69
C MET A 1 16.51 -12.23 -7.72
N GLN A 2 17.85 -12.06 -7.78
CA GLN A 2 18.78 -12.73 -6.85
C GLN A 2 18.47 -12.45 -5.37
N SER A 3 18.04 -11.23 -5.03
CA SER A 3 17.57 -10.87 -3.67
C SER A 3 16.42 -11.76 -3.19
N ASN A 4 15.37 -11.93 -4.00
CA ASN A 4 14.20 -12.75 -3.65
C ASN A 4 14.57 -14.22 -3.44
N ILE A 5 15.50 -14.77 -4.23
CA ILE A 5 15.98 -16.14 -4.07
C ILE A 5 16.73 -16.28 -2.75
N ARG A 6 17.70 -15.39 -2.49
CA ARG A 6 18.48 -15.35 -1.25
C ARG A 6 17.57 -15.23 -0.02
N ASP A 7 16.57 -14.36 -0.09
CA ASP A 7 15.68 -14.03 1.02
C ASP A 7 14.47 -15.00 1.10
N LYS A 8 14.46 -16.04 0.24
CA LYS A 8 13.40 -17.07 0.16
C LYS A 8 12.00 -16.47 0.04
N VAL A 9 11.87 -15.48 -0.84
CA VAL A 9 10.63 -14.80 -1.24
C VAL A 9 10.33 -15.19 -2.69
N VAL A 10 10.11 -16.48 -2.92
CA VAL A 10 9.81 -17.05 -4.24
C VAL A 10 8.41 -17.64 -4.19
N PHE A 11 7.47 -16.96 -4.85
CA PHE A 11 6.08 -17.37 -4.94
C PHE A 11 5.69 -17.47 -6.42
N ALA A 12 4.87 -18.46 -6.76
CA ALA A 12 4.24 -18.51 -8.07
C ALA A 12 3.16 -17.43 -8.16
N SER A 13 2.88 -16.96 -9.39
CA SER A 13 1.73 -16.10 -9.64
C SER A 13 0.43 -16.83 -9.27
N PRO A 14 -0.41 -16.26 -8.39
CA PRO A 14 -1.68 -16.88 -8.01
C PRO A 14 -2.62 -17.09 -9.20
N LYS A 15 -3.32 -18.23 -9.21
CA LYS A 15 -4.29 -18.59 -10.25
C LYS A 15 -5.74 -18.54 -9.78
N ASN A 16 -5.95 -18.36 -8.48
CA ASN A 16 -7.25 -18.25 -7.83
C ASN A 16 -7.14 -17.38 -6.55
N GLU A 17 -8.28 -17.10 -5.93
CA GLU A 17 -8.36 -16.27 -4.72
C GLU A 17 -7.64 -16.90 -3.53
N GLU A 18 -7.73 -18.22 -3.34
CA GLU A 18 -7.08 -18.92 -2.22
C GLU A 18 -5.56 -18.77 -2.26
N GLU A 19 -4.95 -18.99 -3.42
CA GLU A 19 -3.52 -18.79 -3.64
C GLU A 19 -3.13 -17.31 -3.44
N ARG A 20 -3.99 -16.38 -3.86
CA ARG A 20 -3.74 -14.94 -3.68
C ARG A 20 -3.76 -14.57 -2.20
N ILE A 21 -4.73 -15.07 -1.45
CA ILE A 21 -4.83 -14.92 0.01
C ILE A 21 -3.59 -15.52 0.69
N PHE A 22 -3.13 -16.69 0.25
CA PHE A 22 -1.94 -17.33 0.80
C PHE A 22 -0.69 -16.43 0.65
N VAL A 23 -0.44 -15.91 -0.56
CA VAL A 23 0.71 -15.03 -0.84
C VAL A 23 0.59 -13.71 -0.09
N ALA A 24 -0.58 -13.08 -0.08
CA ALA A 24 -0.83 -11.85 0.68
C ALA A 24 -0.62 -12.04 2.19
N GLY A 25 -1.12 -13.15 2.73
CA GLY A 25 -0.93 -13.52 4.14
C GLY A 25 0.55 -13.75 4.48
N ALA A 26 1.32 -14.35 3.59
CA ALA A 26 2.76 -14.49 3.77
C ALA A 26 3.48 -13.13 3.81
N CYS A 27 3.08 -12.19 2.94
CA CYS A 27 3.60 -10.81 2.92
C CYS A 27 3.32 -10.09 4.25
N VAL A 28 2.06 -10.06 4.69
CA VAL A 28 1.63 -9.40 5.94
C VAL A 28 2.40 -9.94 7.14
N ARG A 29 2.54 -11.27 7.26
CA ARG A 29 3.27 -11.91 8.36
C ARG A 29 4.76 -11.62 8.33
N LYS A 30 5.41 -11.77 7.17
CA LYS A 30 6.87 -11.58 7.03
C LYS A 30 7.30 -10.12 7.24
N LEU A 31 6.51 -9.16 6.76
CA LEU A 31 6.78 -7.73 6.93
C LEU A 31 6.28 -7.19 8.27
N GLY A 32 5.51 -7.98 9.03
CA GLY A 32 4.97 -7.57 10.32
C GLY A 32 3.99 -6.39 10.22
N ILE A 33 3.24 -6.29 9.12
CA ILE A 33 2.32 -5.17 8.85
C ILE A 33 1.31 -5.06 9.99
N LYS A 34 1.22 -3.85 10.58
CA LYS A 34 0.34 -3.55 11.73
C LYS A 34 -0.92 -2.78 11.36
N ILE A 35 -0.95 -2.21 10.17
CA ILE A 35 -2.15 -1.56 9.63
C ILE A 35 -3.06 -2.60 8.98
N PRO A 36 -4.37 -2.35 8.88
CA PRO A 36 -5.28 -3.24 8.18
C PRO A 36 -4.80 -3.50 6.74
N ALA A 37 -4.58 -4.77 6.42
CA ALA A 37 -4.28 -5.22 5.07
C ALA A 37 -5.55 -5.82 4.47
N VAL A 38 -5.97 -5.26 3.33
CA VAL A 38 -7.10 -5.77 2.54
C VAL A 38 -6.58 -6.32 1.22
N LEU A 39 -7.36 -7.20 0.60
CA LEU A 39 -6.99 -7.85 -0.65
C LEU A 39 -7.94 -7.40 -1.76
N ASP A 40 -7.36 -6.98 -2.89
CA ASP A 40 -8.13 -6.71 -4.10
C ASP A 40 -8.68 -8.01 -4.68
N GLU A 41 -9.88 -7.95 -5.23
CA GLU A 41 -10.54 -9.10 -5.86
C GLU A 41 -9.73 -9.61 -7.06
N PHE A 42 -9.98 -10.85 -7.49
CA PHE A 42 -9.09 -11.51 -8.44
C PHE A 42 -8.98 -10.79 -9.80
N GLY A 43 -10.03 -10.08 -10.18
CA GLY A 43 -10.15 -9.21 -11.32
C GLY A 43 -9.42 -7.87 -11.19
N ASN A 44 -8.70 -7.56 -10.11
CA ASN A 44 -7.82 -6.39 -9.97
C ASN A 44 -8.52 -5.01 -10.20
N SER A 45 -9.79 -4.89 -9.84
CA SER A 45 -10.54 -3.65 -10.05
C SER A 45 -9.95 -2.44 -9.29
N THR A 46 -9.50 -2.63 -8.05
CA THR A 46 -8.89 -1.54 -7.26
C THR A 46 -7.54 -1.14 -7.83
N GLU A 47 -6.69 -2.12 -8.17
CA GLU A 47 -5.40 -1.89 -8.81
C GLU A 47 -5.56 -1.04 -10.07
N ARG A 48 -6.49 -1.39 -10.97
CA ARG A 48 -6.71 -0.63 -12.20
C ARG A 48 -7.22 0.78 -11.94
N ALA A 49 -8.21 0.93 -11.04
CA ALA A 49 -8.78 2.23 -10.71
C ALA A 49 -7.74 3.20 -10.13
N TYR A 50 -6.75 2.67 -9.41
CA TYR A 50 -5.68 3.45 -8.77
C TYR A 50 -4.32 3.31 -9.46
N THR A 51 -4.21 2.65 -10.61
CA THR A 51 -2.92 2.37 -11.28
C THR A 51 -1.85 1.89 -10.28
N GLY A 52 -2.21 0.88 -9.48
CA GLY A 52 -1.50 0.49 -8.27
C GLY A 52 -0.20 -0.27 -8.50
N TRP A 53 -0.02 -0.86 -9.68
CA TRP A 53 1.19 -1.60 -10.03
C TRP A 53 2.40 -0.67 -10.35
N PRO A 54 3.64 -1.03 -9.95
CA PRO A 54 4.04 -2.20 -9.16
C PRO A 54 3.82 -2.04 -7.65
N ASP A 55 3.88 -0.81 -7.16
CA ASP A 55 3.31 -0.37 -5.89
C ASP A 55 2.89 1.11 -6.04
N ARG A 56 2.05 1.60 -5.12
CA ARG A 56 1.68 3.00 -5.07
C ARG A 56 1.25 3.44 -3.68
N MET A 57 1.60 4.67 -3.32
CA MET A 57 1.06 5.35 -2.15
C MET A 57 0.10 6.44 -2.58
N TYR A 58 -1.06 6.44 -1.94
CA TYR A 58 -2.10 7.44 -2.12
C TYR A 58 -2.45 8.06 -0.78
N LEU A 59 -2.75 9.36 -0.80
CA LEU A 59 -3.39 10.05 0.31
C LEU A 59 -4.74 10.55 -0.18
N ILE A 60 -5.81 10.11 0.47
CA ILE A 60 -7.17 10.60 0.23
C ILE A 60 -7.53 11.52 1.40
N ASP A 61 -7.94 12.75 1.11
CA ASP A 61 -8.32 13.73 2.13
C ASP A 61 -9.72 13.47 2.70
N LYS A 62 -10.12 14.28 3.69
CA LYS A 62 -11.45 14.18 4.32
C LYS A 62 -12.62 14.45 3.37
N GLY A 63 -12.38 15.09 2.24
CA GLY A 63 -13.35 15.35 1.19
C GLY A 63 -13.41 14.24 0.14
N GLY A 64 -12.65 13.15 0.31
CA GLY A 64 -12.59 12.03 -0.64
C GLY A 64 -11.76 12.34 -1.89
N LYS A 65 -10.93 13.39 -1.88
CA LYS A 65 -10.06 13.74 -3.01
C LYS A 65 -8.66 13.17 -2.82
N ILE A 66 -8.02 12.83 -3.94
CA ILE A 66 -6.62 12.42 -3.95
C ILE A 66 -5.75 13.66 -3.69
N ALA A 67 -5.17 13.74 -2.49
CA ALA A 67 -4.23 14.78 -2.09
C ALA A 67 -2.78 14.42 -2.42
N LEU A 68 -2.46 13.13 -2.56
CA LEU A 68 -1.16 12.64 -3.02
C LEU A 68 -1.34 11.36 -3.85
N LYS A 69 -0.56 11.27 -4.93
CA LYS A 69 -0.25 10.05 -5.68
C LYS A 69 1.24 10.06 -5.95
N THR A 70 2.00 9.13 -5.35
CA THR A 70 3.47 9.06 -5.53
C THR A 70 3.84 8.62 -6.96
N ARG A 71 5.10 8.39 -7.32
CA ARG A 71 5.50 7.72 -8.58
C ARG A 71 5.42 6.18 -8.43
N PRO A 72 5.43 5.38 -9.52
CA PRO A 72 5.44 3.93 -9.39
C PRO A 72 6.72 3.45 -8.69
N GLY A 73 6.60 2.45 -7.80
CA GLY A 73 7.75 1.88 -7.11
C GLY A 73 8.66 0.96 -7.94
N PRO A 74 9.69 0.39 -7.29
CA PRO A 74 10.09 0.72 -5.91
C PRO A 74 10.72 2.12 -5.78
N PHE A 75 11.16 2.73 -6.89
CA PHE A 75 11.86 4.03 -6.89
C PHE A 75 10.96 5.25 -6.65
N GLY A 76 9.65 5.05 -6.70
CA GLY A 76 8.64 6.05 -6.34
C GLY A 76 8.02 5.85 -4.97
N PHE A 77 8.43 4.84 -4.21
CA PHE A 77 7.98 4.62 -2.84
C PHE A 77 8.73 5.58 -1.90
N ASP A 78 8.06 6.65 -1.47
CA ASP A 78 8.65 7.74 -0.67
C ASP A 78 7.78 8.07 0.56
N PRO A 79 8.14 7.54 1.74
CA PRO A 79 7.44 7.85 2.99
C PRO A 79 7.50 9.32 3.42
N GLU A 80 8.56 10.04 3.04
CA GLU A 80 8.73 11.45 3.41
C GLU A 80 7.79 12.34 2.59
N GLU A 81 7.58 12.00 1.31
CA GLU A 81 6.57 12.66 0.48
C GLU A 81 5.16 12.49 1.08
N LEU A 82 4.82 11.27 1.56
CA LEU A 82 3.56 11.03 2.26
C LEU A 82 3.46 11.82 3.56
N SER A 83 4.52 11.82 4.38
CA SER A 83 4.59 12.57 5.64
C SER A 83 4.33 14.06 5.42
N ALA A 84 5.00 14.67 4.44
CA ALA A 84 4.81 16.07 4.07
C ALA A 84 3.39 16.37 3.55
N ALA A 85 2.76 15.43 2.84
CA ALA A 85 1.38 15.58 2.38
C ALA A 85 0.37 15.45 3.54
N LEU A 86 0.62 14.55 4.51
CA LEU A 86 -0.22 14.36 5.69
C LEU A 86 -0.33 15.65 6.53
N VAL A 87 0.79 16.35 6.74
CA VAL A 87 0.81 17.63 7.47
C VAL A 87 -0.13 18.67 6.84
N LYS A 88 -0.34 18.62 5.52
CA LYS A 88 -1.18 19.58 4.79
C LYS A 88 -2.68 19.26 4.89
N VAL A 89 -3.06 17.99 5.08
CA VAL A 89 -4.46 17.55 5.06
C VAL A 89 -5.04 17.24 6.44
N VAL A 90 -4.18 17.07 7.45
CA VAL A 90 -4.59 16.89 8.84
C VAL A 90 -4.72 18.27 9.48
N PRO A 91 -5.92 18.72 9.89
CA PRO A 91 -6.05 19.95 10.63
C PRO A 91 -5.27 19.84 11.95
N ALA A 92 -4.64 20.94 12.38
CA ALA A 92 -4.01 21.01 13.69
C ALA A 92 -5.00 20.50 14.74
N ARG A 93 -4.54 19.54 15.56
CA ARG A 93 -5.35 19.00 16.65
C ARG A 93 -5.82 20.20 17.49
N ALA A 94 -7.13 20.44 17.52
CA ALA A 94 -7.68 21.46 18.40
C ALA A 94 -7.18 21.13 19.81
N ALA A 95 -6.45 22.06 20.42
CA ALA A 95 -5.98 21.90 21.79
C ALA A 95 -7.22 21.58 22.64
N SER A 96 -7.21 20.42 23.29
CA SER A 96 -8.23 20.06 24.25
C SER A 96 -8.14 21.10 25.36
N GLN A 97 -9.14 21.98 25.41
CA GLN A 97 -9.39 22.83 26.58
C GLN A 97 -10.02 21.90 27.62
N ASN A 98 -9.23 21.52 28.62
CA ASN A 98 -9.73 21.05 29.92
C ASN A 98 -9.18 22.02 30.97
#